data_AF-A0A7X1AUJ8-F1
#
_entry.id   AF-A0A7X1AUJ8-F1
#
_cell.length_a   1.000
_cell.length_b   1.000
_cell.length_c   1.000
_cell.angle_alpha   90.00
_cell.angle_beta   90.00
_cell.angle_gamma   90.00
#
_symmetry.space_group_name_H-M   'P 1'
#
loop_
_entity.id
_entity.type
_entity.pdbx_description
1 polymer ?
#
loop_
_entity_poly.entity_id
_entity_poly.type
_entity_poly.pdbx_seq_one_letter_code
_entity_poly.pdbx_strand_id
1 'polypeptide(L)'
;MPHWRQEDSWYFLTYCLADSLPRHVLSSLKSQRERWLKAHPRPWTAEEAAEYGNRFGNRIDELLDAGSGACWLRRSEIQSVIEESLHYFENQRYTLDRWVVMPNHVHVLAKPQGQSEIEKILHT
;
A
#
# COMPACT_ATOMS: atom_id res chain seq x y z
N MET A 1 14.53 -4.11 -0.86
CA MET A 1 14.39 -3.68 -2.28
C MET A 1 14.54 -2.18 -2.28
N PRO A 2 15.43 -1.56 -3.06
CA PRO A 2 15.58 -0.10 -3.01
C PRO A 2 14.33 0.52 -3.61
N HIS A 3 13.55 1.21 -2.79
CA HIS A 3 12.38 1.95 -3.22
C HIS A 3 12.86 3.15 -4.05
N TRP A 4 12.24 3.40 -5.20
CA TRP A 4 12.48 4.62 -5.98
C TRP A 4 12.04 5.82 -5.11
N ARG A 5 13.00 6.71 -4.82
CA ARG A 5 12.79 7.94 -4.06
C ARG A 5 12.69 9.11 -5.02
N GLN A 6 11.60 9.85 -4.94
CA GLN A 6 11.51 11.20 -5.46
C GLN A 6 11.38 12.16 -4.28
N GLU A 7 12.34 13.07 -4.17
CA GLU A 7 12.31 14.11 -3.14
C GLU A 7 11.04 14.96 -3.29
N ASP A 8 10.55 15.44 -2.15
CA ASP A 8 9.42 16.34 -2.06
C ASP A 8 8.09 15.89 -2.68
N SER A 9 7.93 14.59 -2.93
CA SER A 9 6.75 14.03 -3.59
C SER A 9 5.73 13.44 -2.63
N TRP A 10 4.46 13.45 -3.05
CA TRP A 10 3.37 12.77 -2.35
C TRP A 10 3.35 11.29 -2.71
N TYR A 11 3.18 10.44 -1.71
CA TYR A 11 3.11 9.00 -1.86
C TYR A 11 1.76 8.49 -1.39
N PHE A 12 1.11 7.68 -2.24
CA PHE A 12 -0.02 6.86 -1.85
C PHE A 12 0.50 5.52 -1.35
N LEU A 13 0.24 5.23 -0.08
CA LEU A 13 0.70 4.03 0.62
C LEU A 13 -0.50 3.20 1.04
N THR A 14 -0.40 1.89 0.86
CA THR A 14 -1.35 0.91 1.39
C THR A 14 -0.59 -0.03 2.30
N TYR A 15 -0.97 -0.13 3.58
CA TYR A 15 -0.51 -1.20 4.45
C TYR A 15 -1.68 -2.07 4.87
N CYS A 16 -1.45 -3.38 4.89
CA CYS A 16 -2.47 -4.38 5.17
C CYS A 16 -2.00 -5.31 6.29
N LEU A 17 -2.95 -5.86 7.03
CA LEU A 17 -2.66 -6.88 8.02
C LEU A 17 -2.14 -8.15 7.35
N ALA A 18 -1.38 -8.96 8.10
CA ALA A 18 -0.70 -10.14 7.56
C ALA A 18 -1.67 -11.20 6.99
N ASP A 19 -2.94 -11.17 7.38
CA ASP A 19 -3.99 -12.07 6.96
C ASP A 19 -5.01 -11.44 5.99
N SER A 20 -4.84 -10.17 5.61
CA SER A 20 -5.77 -9.45 4.72
C SER A 20 -5.84 -10.03 3.32
N LEU A 21 -4.74 -10.65 2.87
CA LEU A 21 -4.68 -11.35 1.59
C LEU A 21 -4.28 -12.81 1.83
N PRO A 22 -5.17 -13.79 1.56
CA PRO A 22 -4.84 -15.20 1.71
C PRO A 22 -3.58 -15.57 0.94
N ARG A 23 -2.69 -16.37 1.56
CA ARG A 23 -1.37 -16.71 0.98
C ARG A 23 -1.45 -17.28 -0.44
N HIS A 24 -2.47 -18.09 -0.72
CA HIS A 24 -2.66 -18.66 -2.05
C HIS A 24 -3.03 -17.61 -3.11
N VAL A 25 -3.79 -16.58 -2.73
CA VAL A 25 -4.14 -15.44 -3.60
C VAL A 25 -2.90 -14.61 -3.91
N LEU A 26 -2.12 -14.26 -2.87
CA LEU A 26 -0.84 -13.55 -3.04
C LEU A 26 0.13 -14.31 -3.94
N SER A 27 0.28 -15.62 -3.72
CA SER A 27 1.15 -16.46 -4.52
C SER A 27 0.71 -16.49 -5.98
N SER A 28 -0.60 -16.65 -6.24
CA SER A 28 -1.14 -16.63 -7.60
C SER A 28 -0.91 -15.28 -8.29
N LEU A 29 -1.19 -14.17 -7.61
CA LEU A 29 -0.95 -12.83 -8.15
C LEU A 29 0.52 -12.59 -8.46
N LYS A 30 1.42 -13.00 -7.57
CA LYS A 30 2.87 -12.88 -7.77
C LYS A 30 3.31 -13.66 -9.02
N SER A 31 2.90 -14.92 -9.17
CA SER A 31 3.22 -15.73 -10.34
C SER A 31 2.59 -15.21 -11.64
N GLN A 32 1.41 -14.58 -11.57
CA GLN A 32 0.82 -13.91 -12.72
C GLN A 32 1.61 -12.66 -13.12
N ARG A 33 2.01 -11.85 -12.14
CA ARG A 33 2.81 -10.64 -12.35
C ARG A 33 4.17 -10.97 -12.96
N GLU A 34 4.85 -11.97 -12.43
CA GLU A 34 6.15 -12.42 -12.96
C GLU A 34 6.05 -12.87 -14.42
N ARG A 35 5.01 -13.65 -14.77
CA ARG A 35 4.78 -14.07 -16.17
C ARG A 35 4.48 -12.88 -17.08
N TRP A 36 3.66 -11.95 -16.61
CA TRP A 36 3.31 -10.76 -17.38
C TRP A 36 4.54 -9.87 -17.63
N LEU A 37 5.36 -9.63 -16.61
CA LEU A 37 6.60 -8.85 -16.72
C LEU A 37 7.62 -9.49 -17.67
N LYS A 38 7.67 -10.83 -17.72
CA LYS A 38 8.52 -11.56 -18.67
C LYS A 38 8.01 -11.44 -20.11
N ALA A 39 6.70 -11.38 -20.30
CA ALA A 39 6.08 -11.21 -21.62
C ALA A 39 6.14 -9.75 -22.12
N HIS A 40 6.19 -8.77 -21.22
CA HIS A 40 6.19 -7.33 -21.53
C HIS A 40 7.46 -6.67 -20.97
N PRO A 41 8.62 -6.86 -21.60
CA PRO A 41 9.84 -6.14 -21.21
C PRO A 41 9.68 -4.63 -21.45
N ARG A 42 10.33 -3.83 -20.60
CA ARG A 42 10.30 -2.37 -20.70
C ARG A 42 11.11 -1.85 -21.91
N PRO A 43 10.84 -0.63 -22.42
CA PRO A 43 9.83 0.34 -21.95
C PRO A 43 8.40 -0.07 -22.34
N TRP A 44 7.43 0.32 -21.51
CA TRP A 44 6.01 0.05 -21.77
C TRP A 44 5.35 1.20 -22.51
N THR A 45 4.40 0.85 -23.36
CA THR A 45 3.38 1.76 -23.89
C THR A 45 2.44 2.23 -22.78
N ALA A 46 1.66 3.27 -23.06
CA ALA A 46 0.64 3.76 -22.12
C ALA A 46 -0.42 2.69 -21.85
N GLU A 47 -0.78 1.92 -22.87
CA GLU A 47 -1.72 0.80 -22.82
C GLU A 47 -1.20 -0.33 -21.91
N GLU A 48 0.05 -0.76 -22.09
CA GLU A 48 0.67 -1.78 -21.23
C GLU A 48 0.81 -1.31 -19.78
N ALA A 49 1.15 -0.03 -19.56
CA ALA A 49 1.23 0.54 -18.22
C ALA A 49 -0.16 0.58 -17.54
N ALA A 50 -1.20 0.97 -18.28
CA ALA A 50 -2.58 0.96 -17.80
C ALA A 50 -3.07 -0.46 -17.52
N GLU A 51 -2.78 -1.42 -18.40
CA GLU A 51 -3.09 -2.83 -18.18
C GLU A 51 -2.43 -3.34 -16.91
N TYR A 52 -1.13 -3.07 -16.72
CA TYR A 52 -0.41 -3.45 -15.51
C TYR A 52 -1.05 -2.86 -14.25
N GLY A 53 -1.38 -1.57 -14.28
CA GLY A 53 -2.05 -0.86 -13.18
C GLY A 53 -3.39 -1.50 -12.83
N ASN A 54 -4.24 -1.79 -13.81
CA ASN A 54 -5.53 -2.44 -13.59
C ASN A 54 -5.36 -3.87 -13.06
N ARG A 55 -4.45 -4.65 -13.66
CA ARG A 55 -4.30 -6.09 -13.40
C ARG A 55 -3.66 -6.40 -12.06
N PHE A 56 -2.78 -5.52 -11.57
CA PHE A 56 -2.00 -5.76 -10.37
C PHE A 56 -2.13 -4.68 -9.30
N GLY A 57 -2.49 -3.44 -9.65
CA GLY A 57 -2.81 -2.37 -8.70
C GLY A 57 -4.26 -2.50 -8.24
N ASN A 58 -5.21 -2.12 -9.10
CA ASN A 58 -6.64 -2.13 -8.77
C ASN A 58 -7.11 -3.49 -8.28
N ARG A 59 -6.58 -4.58 -8.83
CA ARG A 59 -6.91 -5.93 -8.38
C ARG A 59 -6.51 -6.22 -6.93
N ILE A 60 -5.41 -5.65 -6.45
CA ILE A 60 -5.02 -5.77 -5.03
C ILE A 60 -6.00 -4.98 -4.16
N ASP A 61 -6.34 -3.75 -4.56
CA ASP A 61 -7.29 -2.91 -3.83
C ASP A 61 -8.67 -3.60 -3.73
N GLU A 62 -9.19 -4.16 -4.83
CA GLU A 62 -10.43 -4.96 -4.83
C GLU A 62 -10.39 -6.14 -3.84
N LEU A 63 -9.25 -6.83 -3.75
CA LEU A 63 -9.09 -7.97 -2.85
C LEU A 63 -8.99 -7.54 -1.39
N LEU A 64 -8.39 -6.38 -1.13
CA LEU A 64 -8.35 -5.78 0.20
C LEU A 64 -9.75 -5.32 0.62
N ASP A 65 -10.48 -4.65 -0.26
CA ASP A 65 -11.86 -4.19 -0.06
C ASP A 65 -12.85 -5.32 0.19
N ALA A 66 -12.58 -6.52 -0.33
CA ALA A 66 -13.35 -7.72 -0.02
C ALA A 66 -13.31 -8.11 1.48
N GLY A 67 -12.41 -7.53 2.28
CA GLY A 67 -12.42 -7.67 3.73
C GLY A 67 -12.06 -9.08 4.22
N SER A 68 -11.12 -9.74 3.54
CA SER A 68 -10.60 -11.05 3.99
C SER A 68 -9.75 -10.93 5.26
N GLY A 69 -9.56 -12.06 5.95
CA GLY A 69 -8.85 -12.13 7.22
C GLY A 69 -9.75 -11.80 8.42
N ALA A 70 -9.13 -11.56 9.57
CA ALA A 70 -9.82 -11.29 10.81
C ALA A 70 -10.44 -9.87 10.88
N CYS A 71 -10.06 -8.97 9.98
CA CYS A 71 -10.54 -7.59 9.94
C CYS A 71 -10.42 -6.87 11.29
N TRP A 72 -9.26 -6.99 11.94
CA TRP A 72 -9.05 -6.44 13.29
C TRP A 72 -9.32 -4.93 13.39
N LEU A 73 -9.15 -4.18 12.30
CA LEU A 73 -9.37 -2.73 12.28
C LEU A 73 -10.86 -2.35 12.27
N ARG A 74 -11.81 -3.31 12.20
CA ARG A 74 -13.24 -3.03 12.48
C ARG A 74 -13.49 -2.67 13.94
N ARG A 75 -12.58 -3.07 14.83
CA ARG A 75 -12.68 -2.76 16.25
C ARG A 75 -12.20 -1.34 16.47
N SER A 76 -13.08 -0.48 16.94
CA SER A 76 -12.78 0.94 17.16
C SER A 76 -11.54 1.13 18.04
N GLU A 77 -11.32 0.26 19.03
CA GLU A 77 -10.15 0.38 19.90
C GLU A 77 -8.83 0.16 19.15
N ILE A 78 -8.81 -0.73 18.15
CA ILE A 78 -7.62 -1.01 17.34
C ILE A 78 -7.46 0.07 16.27
N GLN A 79 -8.58 0.49 15.67
CA GLN A 79 -8.60 1.60 14.72
C GLN A 79 -8.00 2.86 15.34
N SER A 80 -8.45 3.27 16.54
CA SER A 80 -7.92 4.47 17.21
C SER A 80 -6.40 4.42 17.43
N VAL A 81 -5.83 3.24 17.73
CA VAL A 81 -4.37 3.09 17.86
C VAL A 81 -3.65 3.42 16.55
N ILE A 82 -4.22 3.01 15.41
CA ILE A 82 -3.66 3.32 14.10
C ILE A 82 -3.77 4.82 13.80
N GLU A 83 -4.93 5.42 14.06
CA GLU A 83 -5.15 6.86 13.85
C GLU A 83 -4.20 7.71 14.71
N GLU A 84 -4.07 7.36 15.99
CA GLU A 84 -3.12 8.00 16.91
C GLU A 84 -1.68 7.86 16.43
N SER A 85 -1.29 6.68 15.91
CA SER A 85 0.05 6.47 15.35
C SER A 85 0.32 7.31 14.11
N LEU A 86 -0.69 7.50 13.25
CA LEU A 86 -0.59 8.32 12.04
C LEU A 86 -0.37 9.78 12.40
N HIS A 87 -1.12 10.31 13.37
CA HIS A 87 -0.98 11.67 13.86
C HIS A 87 0.29 11.89 14.68
N TYR A 88 0.73 10.88 15.44
CA TYR A 88 1.95 11.00 16.25
C TYR A 88 3.16 11.37 15.40
N PHE A 89 3.33 10.78 14.21
CA PHE A 89 4.47 11.08 13.34
C PHE A 89 4.23 12.20 12.32
N GLU A 90 3.04 12.79 12.30
CA GLU A 90 2.73 13.94 11.48
C GLU A 90 3.67 15.11 11.83
N ASN A 91 4.26 15.73 10.81
CA ASN A 91 5.29 16.78 10.90
C ASN A 91 6.60 16.37 11.60
N GLN A 92 6.76 15.09 11.94
CA GLN A 92 8.02 14.52 12.44
C GLN A 92 8.73 13.70 11.36
N ARG A 93 7.98 12.79 10.73
CA ARG A 93 8.48 11.89 9.67
C ARG A 93 7.89 12.22 8.31
N TYR A 94 6.67 12.75 8.29
CA TYR A 94 5.93 13.07 7.08
C TYR A 94 4.88 14.14 7.35
N THR A 95 4.50 14.87 6.31
CA THR A 95 3.25 15.61 6.25
C THR A 95 2.13 14.65 5.84
N LEU A 96 1.04 14.64 6.58
CA LEU A 96 -0.13 13.80 6.33
C LEU A 96 -1.20 14.63 5.62
N ASP A 97 -1.73 14.16 4.48
CA ASP A 97 -2.84 14.84 3.79
C ASP A 97 -4.16 14.12 4.05
N ARG A 98 -4.23 12.83 3.71
CA ARG A 98 -5.44 12.01 3.86
C ARG A 98 -5.09 10.60 4.25
N TRP A 99 -6.00 9.96 4.97
CA TRP A 99 -5.92 8.54 5.27
C TRP A 99 -7.31 7.96 5.48
N VAL A 100 -7.43 6.64 5.37
CA VAL A 100 -8.64 5.89 5.73
C VAL A 100 -8.25 4.54 6.30
N VAL A 101 -8.80 4.23 7.48
CA VAL A 101 -8.66 2.91 8.10
C VAL A 101 -9.83 2.04 7.62
N MET A 102 -9.51 1.05 6.81
CA MET A 102 -10.44 0.03 6.32
C MET A 102 -10.36 -1.20 7.25
N PRO A 103 -11.35 -2.11 7.23
CA PRO A 103 -11.41 -3.27 8.12
C PRO A 103 -10.12 -4.10 8.27
N ASN A 104 -9.33 -4.22 7.20
CA ASN A 104 -8.12 -5.05 7.16
C ASN A 104 -6.90 -4.34 6.53
N HIS A 105 -7.00 -3.07 6.18
CA HIS A 105 -5.93 -2.30 5.56
C HIS A 105 -6.12 -0.81 5.80
N VAL A 106 -5.11 -0.01 5.44
CA VAL A 106 -5.16 1.44 5.56
C VAL A 106 -4.55 2.04 4.33
N HIS A 107 -5.21 3.07 3.79
CA HIS A 107 -4.64 3.92 2.76
C HIS A 107 -4.17 5.23 3.38
N VAL A 108 -2.99 5.70 2.96
CA VAL A 108 -2.39 6.94 3.44
C VAL A 108 -1.80 7.72 2.27
N LEU A 109 -2.13 9.00 2.19
CA LEU A 109 -1.48 9.97 1.33
C LEU A 109 -0.59 10.85 2.20
N ALA A 110 0.72 10.68 2.07
CA ALA A 110 1.70 11.37 2.88
C ALA A 110 2.92 11.80 2.06
N LYS A 111 3.55 12.88 2.52
CA LYS A 111 4.79 13.41 1.96
C LYS A 111 5.91 13.23 3.00
N PRO A 112 6.93 12.39 2.75
CA PRO A 112 8.07 12.25 3.66
C PRO A 112 8.75 13.59 3.92
N GLN A 113 9.22 13.81 5.16
CA GLN A 113 9.92 15.03 5.57
C GLN A 113 11.40 14.76 5.82
N GLY A 114 12.26 15.58 5.20
CA GLY A 114 13.72 15.49 5.35
C GLY A 114 14.28 14.16 4.84
N GLN A 115 15.24 13.59 5.58
CA GLN A 115 15.83 12.28 5.27
C GLN A 115 15.02 11.10 5.84
N SER A 116 13.79 11.33 6.32
CA SER A 116 12.95 10.24 6.81
C SER A 116 12.62 9.31 5.66
N GLU A 117 13.16 8.09 5.71
CA GLU A 117 12.95 7.09 4.68
C GLU A 117 11.48 6.69 4.64
N ILE A 118 10.91 6.47 3.46
CA ILE A 118 9.53 5.94 3.29
C ILE A 118 9.34 4.66 4.12
N GLU A 119 10.40 3.86 4.27
CA GLU A 119 10.45 2.67 5.12
C GLU A 119 10.15 2.96 6.60
N LYS A 120 10.49 4.15 7.10
CA LYS A 120 10.23 4.60 8.48
C LYS A 120 8.83 5.21 8.66
N ILE A 121 8.11 5.46 7.57
CA ILE A 121 6.68 5.79 7.57
C ILE A 121 5.88 4.51 7.81
N LEU A 122 6.36 3.38 7.28
CA LEU A 122 5.76 2.08 7.49
C LEU A 122 6.06 1.60 8.92
N HIS A 123 5.01 1.34 9.69
CA HIS A 123 5.09 0.79 11.04
C HIS A 123 5.40 -0.71 10.98
N THR A 124 6.66 -1.06 10.73
CA THR A 124 7.18 -2.44 10.88
C THR A 124 8.16 -2.53 12.04
#